data_AF-A0A060BSL3-F1
#
_entry.id   AF-A0A060BSL3-F1
#
_cell.length_a   1.000
_cell.length_b   1.000
_cell.length_c   1.000
_cell.angle_alpha   90.00
_cell.angle_beta   90.00
_cell.angle_gamma   90.00
#
_symmetry.space_group_name_H-M   'P 1'
#
loop_
_entity.id
_entity.type
_entity.pdbx_description
1 polymer ?
#
loop_
_entity_poly.entity_id
_entity_poly.type
_entity_poly.pdbx_seq_one_letter_code
_entity_poly.pdbx_strand_id
1 'polypeptide(L)'
;QSFSSEDMRFVAKEDTLYVHVLGWPSRHEIQIKSLKDNSPWYNAKINKVEMLGYEKELEYHRAKNGLFVKLPENFKPNEISFVLRIQ
;
A
#
# COMPACT_ATOMS: atom_id res chain seq x y z
N GLN A 1 10.40 -20.25 3.55
CA GLN A 1 9.07 -19.68 3.23
C GLN A 1 9.30 -18.35 2.55
N SER A 2 8.68 -18.11 1.39
CA SER A 2 8.79 -16.83 0.67
C SER A 2 7.67 -15.89 1.11
N PHE A 3 7.97 -14.60 1.22
CA PHE A 3 6.95 -13.58 1.48
C PHE A 3 6.12 -13.32 0.22
N SER A 4 4.88 -12.89 0.43
CA SER A 4 3.89 -12.56 -0.58
C SER A 4 3.46 -11.10 -0.47
N SER A 5 2.66 -10.63 -1.43
CA SER A 5 2.03 -9.31 -1.33
C SER A 5 0.99 -9.20 -0.23
N GLU A 6 0.59 -10.30 0.42
CA GLU A 6 -0.30 -10.29 1.59
C GLU A 6 0.48 -10.08 2.90
N ASP A 7 1.79 -10.29 2.88
CA ASP A 7 2.66 -10.06 4.03
C ASP A 7 3.05 -8.58 4.10
N MET A 8 2.44 -7.86 5.04
CA MET A 8 2.59 -6.41 5.18
C MET A 8 2.97 -6.02 6.61
N ARG A 9 3.83 -5.01 6.74
CA ARG A 9 4.16 -4.36 8.02
C ARG A 9 3.80 -2.88 7.97
N PHE A 10 3.38 -2.36 9.09
CA PHE A 10 2.90 -0.98 9.22
C PHE A 10 3.81 -0.20 10.17
N VAL A 11 4.20 1.00 9.75
CA VAL A 11 4.94 1.96 10.58
C VAL A 11 4.29 3.32 10.42
N ALA A 12 4.00 4.02 11.51
CA ALA A 12 3.41 5.35 11.44
C ALA A 12 4.42 6.39 11.96
N LYS A 13 4.42 7.56 11.33
CA LYS A 13 5.11 8.75 11.83
C LYS A 13 4.17 9.94 11.60
N GLU A 14 3.80 10.62 12.68
CA GLU A 14 2.89 11.76 12.63
C GLU A 14 1.57 11.41 11.91
N ASP A 15 1.24 12.09 10.81
CA ASP A 15 0.05 11.88 9.99
C ASP A 15 0.25 10.84 8.87
N THR A 16 1.44 10.26 8.78
CA THR A 16 1.85 9.41 7.67
C THR A 16 1.94 7.95 8.08
N LEU A 17 1.23 7.09 7.35
CA LEU A 17 1.32 5.63 7.48
C LEU A 17 2.20 5.06 6.35
N TYR A 18 3.22 4.32 6.74
CA TYR A 18 4.04 3.52 5.83
C TYR A 18 3.60 2.06 5.85
N VAL A 19 3.39 1.50 4.65
CA VAL A 19 3.03 0.10 4.46
C VAL A 19 4.16 -0.59 3.70
N HIS A 20 4.91 -1.44 4.39
CA HIS A 20 5.96 -2.24 3.79
C HIS A 20 5.39 -3.56 3.32
N VAL A 21 5.27 -3.71 2.00
CA VAL A 21 4.77 -4.93 1.35
C VAL A 21 5.96 -5.82 1.02
N LEU A 22 5.99 -7.02 1.60
CA LEU A 22 7.17 -7.89 1.62
C LEU A 22 7.31 -8.79 0.38
N GLY A 23 6.42 -8.64 -0.60
CA GLY A 23 6.49 -9.32 -1.87
C GLY A 23 5.67 -8.61 -2.94
N TRP A 24 6.06 -8.77 -4.20
CA TRP A 24 5.38 -8.15 -5.33
C TRP A 24 4.13 -8.93 -5.73
N PRO A 25 2.98 -8.28 -5.99
CA PRO A 25 1.78 -8.95 -6.48
C PRO A 25 1.93 -9.33 -7.95
N SER A 26 1.24 -10.39 -8.39
CA SER A 26 1.20 -10.79 -9.80
C SER A 26 0.33 -9.88 -10.68
N ARG A 27 -0.62 -9.16 -10.09
CA ARG A 27 -1.64 -8.36 -10.82
C ARG A 27 -1.41 -6.84 -10.76
N HIS A 28 -0.22 -6.38 -10.37
CA HIS A 28 0.09 -4.94 -10.18
C HIS A 28 -0.94 -4.18 -9.34
N GLU A 29 -1.63 -4.87 -8.43
CA GLU A 29 -2.58 -4.28 -7.49
C GLU A 29 -2.43 -5.00 -6.17
N ILE A 30 -2.55 -4.25 -5.07
CA ILE A 30 -2.63 -4.82 -3.72
C ILE A 30 -3.91 -4.40 -3.03
N GLN A 31 -4.39 -5.27 -2.13
CA GLN A 31 -5.50 -4.98 -1.23
C GLN A 31 -5.00 -4.93 0.21
N ILE A 32 -5.12 -3.77 0.85
CA ILE A 32 -4.77 -3.59 2.25
C ILE A 32 -6.06 -3.60 3.10
N LYS A 33 -6.38 -4.79 3.64
CA LYS A 33 -7.65 -5.07 4.34
C LYS A 33 -7.84 -4.22 5.61
N SER A 34 -6.76 -3.92 6.34
CA SER A 34 -6.78 -3.09 7.55
C SER A 34 -7.12 -1.62 7.28
N LEU A 35 -6.99 -1.16 6.02
CA LEU A 35 -7.32 0.19 5.56
C LEU A 35 -8.69 0.28 4.87
N LYS A 36 -9.55 -0.74 5.01
CA LYS A 36 -10.93 -0.69 4.51
C LYS A 36 -11.68 0.55 4.98
N ASP A 37 -12.71 0.93 4.25
CA ASP A 37 -13.64 1.95 4.69
C ASP A 37 -14.28 1.57 6.04
N ASN A 38 -14.42 2.54 6.94
CA ASN A 38 -14.86 2.33 8.34
C ASN A 38 -14.06 1.24 9.10
N SER A 39 -12.74 1.17 8.87
CA SER A 39 -11.88 0.23 9.57
C SER A 39 -11.68 0.63 11.04
N PRO A 40 -11.89 -0.27 12.02
CA PRO A 40 -11.59 0.05 13.42
C PRO A 40 -10.09 0.36 13.67
N TRP A 41 -9.22 0.02 12.72
CA TRP A 41 -7.76 0.20 12.82
C TRP A 41 -7.25 1.48 12.15
N TYR A 42 -7.98 2.04 11.18
CA TYR A 42 -7.56 3.22 10.43
C TYR A 42 -8.78 4.00 9.94
N ASN A 43 -9.18 5.03 10.67
CA ASN A 43 -10.36 5.85 10.35
C ASN A 43 -10.02 7.18 9.68
N ALA A 44 -8.73 7.50 9.52
CA ALA A 44 -8.32 8.71 8.84
C ALA A 44 -8.75 8.69 7.36
N LYS A 45 -9.01 9.88 6.82
CA LYS A 45 -9.16 10.06 5.37
C LYS A 45 -7.82 9.76 4.71
N ILE A 46 -7.87 9.07 3.58
CA ILE A 46 -6.71 8.89 2.70
C ILE A 46 -6.84 9.97 1.64
N ASN A 47 -5.86 10.86 1.60
CA ASN A 47 -5.74 11.94 0.63
C ASN A 47 -4.85 11.49 -0.54
N LYS A 48 -3.76 10.77 -0.25
CA LYS A 48 -2.83 10.30 -1.28
C LYS A 48 -2.13 9.00 -0.90
N VAL A 49 -1.71 8.27 -1.93
CA VAL A 49 -0.91 7.05 -1.82
C VAL A 49 0.27 7.16 -2.78
N GLU A 50 1.48 6.94 -2.28
CA GLU A 50 2.72 7.06 -3.04
C GLU A 50 3.59 5.83 -2.80
N MET A 51 4.42 5.44 -3.77
CA MET A 51 5.45 4.41 -3.58
C MET A 51 6.82 5.09 -3.43
N LEU A 52 7.60 4.71 -2.43
CA LEU A 52 8.94 5.26 -2.26
C LEU A 52 9.82 4.95 -3.47
N GLY A 53 10.44 5.99 -4.03
CA GLY A 53 11.24 5.92 -5.26
C GLY A 53 10.44 6.14 -6.55
N TYR A 54 9.10 6.15 -6.49
CA TYR A 54 8.25 6.50 -7.61
C TYR A 54 7.79 7.95 -7.50
N GLU A 55 7.94 8.73 -8.57
CA GLU A 55 7.70 10.18 -8.54
C GLU A 55 6.22 10.57 -8.65
N LYS A 56 5.35 9.64 -9.06
CA LYS A 56 3.92 9.91 -9.27
C LYS A 56 3.08 9.33 -8.13
N GLU A 57 1.96 9.97 -7.85
CA GLU A 57 0.93 9.40 -6.98
C GLU A 57 0.33 8.15 -7.63
N LEU A 58 -0.06 7.20 -6.78
CA LEU A 58 -0.70 5.96 -7.21
C LEU A 58 -2.21 6.13 -7.25
N GLU A 59 -2.84 5.50 -8.24
CA GLU A 59 -4.28 5.31 -8.23
C GLU A 59 -4.67 4.37 -7.09
N TYR A 60 -5.69 4.75 -6.33
CA TYR A 60 -6.23 3.92 -5.27
C TYR A 60 -7.75 4.05 -5.18
N HIS A 61 -8.38 3.03 -4.61
CA HIS A 61 -9.79 3.02 -4.28
C HIS A 61 -10.02 2.39 -2.92
N ARG A 62 -10.70 3.10 -2.02
CA ARG A 62 -11.06 2.60 -0.70
C ARG A 62 -12.48 2.05 -0.72
N ALA A 63 -12.63 0.78 -0.38
CA ALA A 63 -13.91 0.08 -0.34
C ALA A 63 -14.15 -0.60 1.01
N LYS A 64 -15.33 -1.19 1.18
CA LYS A 64 -15.76 -1.87 2.42
C LYS A 64 -14.87 -3.05 2.83
N ASN A 65 -14.10 -3.62 1.92
CA ASN A 65 -13.24 -4.79 2.13
C ASN A 65 -11.74 -4.46 2.09
N GLY A 66 -11.32 -3.24 1.77
CA GLY A 66 -9.91 -2.85 1.77
C GLY A 66 -9.62 -1.56 1.03
N LEU A 67 -8.36 -1.12 1.13
CA LEU A 67 -7.79 -0.14 0.23
C LEU A 67 -7.11 -0.88 -0.93
N PHE A 68 -7.57 -0.63 -2.14
CA PHE A 68 -6.97 -1.14 -3.37
C PHE A 68 -5.99 -0.10 -3.91
N VAL A 69 -4.76 -0.49 -4.18
CA VAL A 69 -3.71 0.40 -4.71
C VAL A 69 -3.14 -0.22 -5.97
N LYS A 70 -3.21 0.51 -7.08
CA LYS A 70 -2.59 0.11 -8.34
C LYS A 70 -1.11 0.47 -8.32
N LEU A 71 -0.29 -0.49 -8.68
CA LEU A 71 1.15 -0.34 -8.80
C LEU A 71 1.53 -0.03 -10.25
N PRO A 72 2.62 0.72 -10.47
CA PRO A 72 3.11 0.99 -11.82
C PRO A 72 3.64 -0.30 -12.47
N GLU A 73 3.22 -0.60 -13.70
CA GLU A 73 3.65 -1.80 -14.43
C GLU A 73 5.14 -1.78 -14.81
N ASN A 74 5.68 -0.59 -15.10
CA ASN A 74 7.04 -0.41 -15.61
C ASN A 74 7.99 0.15 -14.54
N PHE A 75 7.65 0.04 -13.26
CA PHE A 75 8.50 0.54 -12.20
C PHE A 75 8.54 -0.42 -11.02
N LYS A 76 9.74 -0.91 -10.74
CA LYS A 76 10.04 -1.82 -9.65
C LYS A 76 11.37 -1.39 -9.02
N PRO A 77 11.38 -0.72 -7.85
CA PRO A 77 12.61 -0.19 -7.27
C PRO A 77 13.60 -1.29 -6.89
N ASN A 78 13.11 -2.50 -6.59
CA ASN A 78 13.91 -3.70 -6.34
C ASN A 78 13.04 -4.97 -6.43
N GLU A 79 13.66 -6.14 -6.52
CA GLU A 79 12.98 -7.43 -6.66
C GLU A 79 12.29 -7.94 -5.38
N ILE A 80 12.59 -7.37 -4.22
CA ILE A 80 12.28 -7.95 -2.91
C ILE A 80 10.97 -7.40 -2.34
N SER A 81 10.84 -6.07 -2.24
CA SER A 81 9.76 -5.42 -1.51
C SER A 81 9.58 -3.96 -1.95
N PHE A 82 8.48 -3.36 -1.52
CA PHE A 82 8.25 -1.93 -1.71
C PHE A 82 7.50 -1.33 -0.53
N VAL A 83 7.61 -0.01 -0.40
CA VAL A 83 6.98 0.75 0.69
C VAL A 83 6.02 1.75 0.09
N LEU A 84 4.78 1.72 0.57
CA LEU A 84 3.80 2.76 0.31
C LEU A 84 3.83 3.79 1.42
N ARG A 85 3.65 5.06 1.05
CA ARG A 85 3.38 6.19 1.93
C ARG A 85 1.92 6.60 1.75
N ILE A 86 1.15 6.59 2.85
CA ILE A 86 -0.27 6.91 2.89
C ILE A 86 -0.46 8.12 3.81
N GLN A 87 -1.13 9.16 3.30
CA GLN A 87 -1.47 10.41 3.99
C GLN A 87 -2.91 10.82 3.64
#